data_AF-A0A0R3SN25-F1
#
_entry.id   AF-A0A0R3SN25-F1
#
_cell.length_a   1.000
_cell.length_b   1.000
_cell.length_c   1.000
_cell.angle_alpha   90.00
_cell.angle_beta   90.00
_cell.angle_gamma   90.00
#
_symmetry.space_group_name_H-M   'P 1'
#
loop_
_entity.id
_entity.type
_entity.pdbx_description
1 polymer ?
#
loop_
_entity_poly.entity_id
_entity_poly.type
_entity_poly.pdbx_seq_one_letter_code
_entity_poly.pdbx_strand_id
1 'polypeptide(L)'
;MEGIDGSKDFTEFQYSFTELHELCEGRHNIIAVVKFFKPPRKTTGSGFSMFASPSPTMNICNLTRLHDVKPNSFFNTDAEVVGIYTYPEDQTIDLILCLWDGEPSTDCQNLQPFYNHLDLERPPTVERMTVDPHLVCITGHTLHPLESDWSVCVFVFDEHAVAARNLKPGDMIRLYNAHCVLKYNVSKLFLYFPKFVKFISLDGGGAILIF
;
A
#
# COMPACT_ATOMS: atom_id res chain seq x y z
N MET A 1 -18.58 20.44 70.01
CA MET A 1 -18.83 19.96 68.64
C MET A 1 -18.09 20.90 67.72
N GLU A 2 -16.81 20.64 67.49
CA GLU A 2 -16.01 21.38 66.51
C GLU A 2 -16.15 20.66 65.18
N GLY A 3 -16.69 21.35 64.18
CA GLY A 3 -16.89 20.83 62.84
C GLY A 3 -15.55 20.76 62.11
N ILE A 4 -15.21 19.56 61.65
CA ILE A 4 -14.06 19.31 60.79
C ILE A 4 -14.43 19.79 59.38
N ASP A 5 -13.89 20.94 58.98
CA ASP A 5 -13.90 21.38 57.58
C ASP A 5 -12.81 20.61 56.83
N GLY A 6 -13.25 19.55 56.14
CA GLY A 6 -12.43 18.63 55.37
C GLY A 6 -12.69 18.75 53.88
N SER A 7 -12.81 19.97 53.35
CA SER A 7 -12.75 20.21 51.90
C SER A 7 -11.32 20.02 51.40
N LYS A 8 -10.90 18.77 51.20
CA LYS A 8 -9.72 18.47 50.39
C LYS A 8 -10.06 18.83 48.94
N ASP A 9 -9.52 19.94 48.47
CA ASP A 9 -9.43 20.24 47.04
C ASP A 9 -8.72 19.08 46.35
N PHE A 10 -9.49 18.20 45.72
CA PHE A 10 -8.96 17.31 44.69
C PHE A 10 -8.69 18.19 43.48
N THR A 11 -7.45 18.70 43.38
CA THR A 11 -6.97 19.26 42.12
C THR A 11 -6.97 18.14 41.10
N GLU A 12 -8.00 18.08 40.28
CA GLU A 12 -8.12 17.16 39.16
C GLU A 12 -6.95 17.46 38.20
N PHE A 13 -5.97 16.56 38.15
CA PHE A 13 -4.84 16.69 37.22
C PHE A 13 -5.33 16.42 35.81
N GLN A 14 -5.82 17.46 35.14
CA GLN A 14 -6.22 17.39 33.74
C GLN A 14 -4.99 17.56 32.85
N TYR A 15 -4.60 16.49 32.15
CA TYR A 15 -3.57 16.58 31.12
C TYR A 15 -4.13 17.25 29.87
N SER A 16 -3.41 18.24 29.34
CA SER A 16 -3.63 18.77 28.00
C SER A 16 -2.78 18.01 26.99
N PHE A 17 -3.37 17.66 25.86
CA PHE A 17 -2.70 16.97 24.75
C PHE A 17 -2.64 17.89 23.52
N THR A 18 -1.55 17.82 22.78
CA THR A 18 -1.33 18.59 21.55
C THR A 18 -1.50 17.70 20.33
N GLU A 19 -2.18 18.20 19.30
CA GLU A 19 -2.30 17.53 18.01
C GLU A 19 -0.97 17.51 17.26
N LEU A 20 -0.69 16.44 16.50
CA LEU A 20 0.63 16.26 15.87
C LEU A 20 0.99 17.36 14.84
N HIS A 21 0.00 17.98 14.21
CA HIS A 21 0.22 19.04 13.20
C HIS A 21 0.47 20.41 13.83
N GLU A 22 0.20 20.56 15.13
CA GLU A 22 0.42 21.79 15.89
C GLU A 22 1.72 21.74 16.70
N LEU A 23 2.48 20.64 16.58
CA LEU A 23 3.74 20.49 17.29
C LEU A 23 4.74 21.55 16.83
N CYS A 24 5.28 22.26 17.81
CA CYS A 24 6.40 23.17 17.65
C CYS A 24 7.57 22.71 18.54
N GLU A 25 8.68 23.41 18.50
CA GLU A 25 9.80 23.11 19.39
C GLU A 25 9.38 23.32 20.85
N GLY A 26 9.40 22.27 21.66
CA GLY A 26 8.96 22.37 23.06
C GLY A 26 8.57 21.05 23.70
N ARG A 27 7.80 21.15 24.80
CA ARG A 27 7.25 20.02 25.56
C ARG A 27 5.76 19.89 25.26
N HIS A 28 5.37 18.71 24.82
CA HIS A 28 3.98 18.39 24.48
C HIS A 28 3.63 17.04 25.07
N ASN A 29 2.41 16.90 25.59
CA ASN A 29 1.83 15.56 25.77
C ASN A 29 1.09 15.22 24.48
N ILE A 30 1.32 14.02 23.96
CA ILE A 30 0.70 13.58 22.72
C ILE A 30 -0.01 12.24 22.94
N ILE A 31 -1.14 12.05 22.27
CA ILE A 31 -1.77 10.75 22.05
C ILE A 31 -1.78 10.55 20.54
N ALA A 32 -1.20 9.46 20.07
CA ALA A 32 -1.13 9.17 18.64
C ALA A 32 -1.14 7.66 18.38
N VAL A 33 -1.63 7.28 17.20
CA VAL A 33 -1.51 5.92 16.70
C VAL A 33 -0.12 5.76 16.07
N VAL A 34 0.62 4.77 16.55
CA VAL A 34 1.96 4.46 16.05
C VAL A 34 1.81 3.72 14.72
N LYS A 35 2.36 4.30 13.65
CA LYS A 35 2.37 3.68 12.32
C LYS A 35 3.56 2.76 12.11
N PHE A 36 4.69 3.10 12.73
CA PHE A 36 5.91 2.32 12.65
C PHE A 36 6.62 2.37 13.99
N PHE A 37 7.15 1.23 14.45
CA PHE A 37 8.03 1.21 15.60
C PHE A 37 9.19 0.23 15.41
N LYS A 38 10.36 0.59 15.95
CA LYS A 38 11.44 -0.35 16.21
C LYS A 38 11.40 -0.70 17.69
N PRO A 39 11.35 -2.00 18.06
CA PRO A 39 11.31 -2.40 19.46
C PRO A 39 12.53 -1.87 20.22
N PRO A 40 12.45 -1.69 21.55
CA PRO A 40 13.57 -1.19 22.35
C PRO A 40 14.85 -2.00 22.12
N ARG A 41 15.92 -1.32 21.70
CA ARG A 41 17.26 -1.90 21.50
C ARG A 41 18.25 -1.25 22.45
N LYS A 42 19.14 -2.06 23.02
CA LYS A 42 20.25 -1.55 23.83
C LYS A 42 21.15 -0.68 22.95
N THR A 43 21.43 0.54 23.38
CA THR A 43 22.31 1.45 22.65
C THR A 43 23.77 1.14 22.98
N THR A 44 24.70 1.81 22.31
CA THR A 44 26.13 1.77 22.66
C THR A 44 26.42 2.37 24.04
N GLY A 45 25.49 3.18 24.58
CA GLY A 45 25.53 3.68 25.95
C GLY A 45 24.87 2.75 26.97
N SER A 46 24.51 3.29 28.13
CA SER A 46 23.84 2.55 29.20
C SER A 46 22.33 2.37 29.01
N GLY A 47 21.74 3.00 27.98
CA GLY A 47 20.29 3.08 27.79
C GLY A 47 19.71 2.14 26.73
N PHE A 48 18.39 2.20 26.60
CA PHE A 48 17.64 1.60 25.50
C PHE A 48 17.07 2.71 24.62
N SER A 49 16.99 2.43 23.32
CA SER A 49 16.34 3.32 22.35
C SER A 49 15.17 2.59 21.71
N MET A 50 14.05 3.29 21.62
CA MET A 50 12.88 2.89 20.84
C MET A 50 12.62 4.01 19.84
N PHE A 51 12.38 3.64 18.59
CA PHE A 51 11.94 4.60 17.58
C PHE A 51 10.46 4.33 17.31
N ALA A 52 9.63 5.35 17.45
CA ALA A 52 8.22 5.28 17.09
C ALA A 52 7.90 6.46 16.18
N SER A 53 7.28 6.17 15.03
CA SER A 53 6.74 7.19 14.13
C SER A 53 5.23 7.22 14.33
N PRO A 54 4.69 8.25 15.00
CA PRO A 54 3.25 8.46 15.05
C PRO A 54 2.75 8.91 13.68
N SER A 55 1.53 8.53 13.31
CA SER A 55 0.83 9.12 12.17
C SER A 55 -0.09 10.22 12.66
N PRO A 56 -0.18 11.38 11.99
CA PRO A 56 -1.29 12.31 12.21
C PRO A 56 -2.58 11.52 12.05
N THR A 57 -3.48 11.65 13.02
CA THR A 57 -4.88 11.22 12.90
C THR A 57 -5.55 11.82 11.65
N MET A 58 -5.03 12.95 11.14
CA MET A 58 -5.44 13.60 9.89
C MET A 58 -4.80 13.03 8.60
N ASN A 59 -3.90 12.05 8.68
CA ASN A 59 -3.32 11.39 7.49
C ASN A 59 -3.51 9.87 7.57
N ILE A 60 -4.76 9.45 7.77
CA ILE A 60 -5.25 8.28 7.03
C ILE A 60 -5.13 8.73 5.57
N CYS A 61 -3.99 8.49 4.92
CA CYS A 61 -3.81 8.78 3.51
C CYS A 61 -5.06 8.27 2.79
N ASN A 62 -5.85 9.14 2.15
CA ASN A 62 -7.11 8.75 1.50
C ASN A 62 -6.86 7.46 0.70
N LEU A 63 -7.29 6.33 1.26
CA LEU A 63 -7.08 5.04 0.65
C LEU A 63 -8.17 4.89 -0.40
N THR A 64 -7.76 4.64 -1.63
CA THR A 64 -8.66 4.42 -2.75
C THR A 64 -8.69 2.93 -3.02
N ARG A 65 -9.89 2.38 -3.17
CA ARG A 65 -10.07 1.01 -3.64
C ARG A 65 -9.45 0.88 -5.03
N LEU A 66 -8.75 -0.22 -5.30
CA LEU A 66 -8.08 -0.49 -6.57
C LEU A 66 -9.03 -0.30 -7.77
N HIS A 67 -10.27 -0.79 -7.65
CA HIS A 67 -11.30 -0.69 -8.69
C HIS A 67 -11.89 0.73 -8.85
N ASP A 68 -11.84 1.54 -7.79
CA ASP A 68 -12.38 2.92 -7.77
C ASP A 68 -11.37 3.97 -8.23
N VAL A 69 -10.11 3.57 -8.49
CA VAL A 69 -9.06 4.50 -8.92
C VAL A 69 -9.44 5.20 -10.22
N LYS A 70 -9.28 6.53 -10.25
CA LYS A 70 -9.53 7.33 -11.45
C LYS A 70 -8.33 7.24 -12.40
N PRO A 71 -8.55 7.16 -13.72
CA PRO A 71 -7.46 7.18 -14.67
C PRO A 71 -6.65 8.48 -14.59
N ASN A 72 -5.34 8.39 -14.85
CA ASN A 72 -4.38 9.51 -14.80
C ASN A 72 -4.38 10.23 -13.44
N SER A 73 -4.49 9.46 -12.36
CA SER A 73 -4.45 9.98 -10.99
C SER A 73 -3.47 9.19 -10.13
N PHE A 74 -3.03 9.83 -9.06
CA PHE A 74 -2.22 9.21 -8.02
C PHE A 74 -3.11 8.78 -6.86
N PHE A 75 -2.83 7.62 -6.26
CA PHE A 75 -3.60 7.07 -5.16
C PHE A 75 -2.73 6.31 -4.16
N ASN A 76 -3.28 6.09 -2.97
CA ASN A 76 -2.72 5.21 -1.97
C ASN A 76 -3.72 4.05 -1.76
N THR A 77 -3.24 2.85 -1.46
CA THR A 77 -4.13 1.71 -1.18
C THR A 77 -3.45 0.67 -0.32
N ASP A 78 -4.26 -0.13 0.38
CA ASP A 78 -3.84 -1.37 1.02
C ASP A 78 -4.32 -2.54 0.18
N ALA A 79 -3.44 -3.51 -0.05
CA ALA A 79 -3.78 -4.68 -0.82
C ALA A 79 -2.94 -5.89 -0.37
N GLU A 80 -3.50 -7.07 -0.62
CA GLU A 80 -2.82 -8.35 -0.48
C GLU A 80 -2.18 -8.75 -1.80
N VAL A 81 -0.98 -9.31 -1.74
CA VAL A 81 -0.25 -9.79 -2.92
C VAL A 81 -0.83 -11.13 -3.35
N VAL A 82 -1.56 -11.15 -4.46
CA VAL A 82 -2.07 -12.39 -5.09
C VAL A 82 -0.94 -13.15 -5.79
N GLY A 83 -0.10 -12.41 -6.51
CA GLY A 83 0.95 -12.99 -7.34
C GLY A 83 2.08 -12.02 -7.64
N ILE A 84 3.26 -12.58 -7.91
CA ILE A 84 4.46 -11.86 -8.28
C ILE A 84 5.04 -12.50 -9.54
N TYR A 85 5.27 -11.66 -10.53
CA TYR A 85 5.86 -12.04 -11.81
C TYR A 85 7.20 -11.35 -11.96
N THR A 86 8.26 -12.14 -12.13
CA THR A 86 9.61 -11.62 -12.29
C THR A 86 10.16 -11.91 -13.69
N TYR A 87 11.04 -11.04 -14.14
CA TYR A 87 11.78 -11.22 -15.37
C TYR A 87 13.11 -11.96 -15.14
N PRO A 88 13.72 -12.54 -16.18
CA PRO A 88 15.13 -12.94 -16.15
C PRO A 88 16.03 -11.77 -15.72
N GLU A 89 16.96 -12.01 -14.80
CA GLU A 89 17.82 -10.94 -14.23
C GLU A 89 18.74 -10.31 -15.27
N ASP A 90 19.02 -11.03 -16.36
CA ASP A 90 19.77 -10.56 -17.52
C ASP A 90 18.94 -9.65 -18.45
N GLN A 91 17.61 -9.59 -18.27
CA GLN A 91 16.72 -8.73 -19.06
C GLN A 91 16.34 -7.45 -18.33
N THR A 92 15.79 -7.57 -17.12
CA THR A 92 15.41 -6.42 -16.30
C THR A 92 15.24 -6.85 -14.83
N ILE A 93 15.35 -5.88 -13.93
CA ILE A 93 15.06 -6.05 -12.51
C ILE A 93 13.61 -5.77 -12.15
N ASP A 94 12.83 -5.26 -13.10
CA ASP A 94 11.41 -4.94 -12.94
C ASP A 94 10.59 -6.17 -12.56
N LEU A 95 9.41 -5.94 -12.00
CA LEU A 95 8.46 -7.00 -11.66
C LEU A 95 7.01 -6.51 -11.77
N ILE A 96 6.08 -7.46 -11.80
CA ILE A 96 4.65 -7.18 -11.77
C ILE A 96 4.08 -7.80 -10.51
N LEU A 97 3.36 -6.99 -9.74
CA LEU A 97 2.56 -7.44 -8.61
C LEU A 97 1.10 -7.54 -9.04
N CYS A 98 0.45 -8.65 -8.73
CA CYS A 98 -1.00 -8.78 -8.81
C CYS A 98 -1.57 -8.59 -7.42
N LEU A 99 -2.39 -7.56 -7.26
CA LEU A 99 -2.87 -7.10 -5.95
C LEU A 99 -4.37 -7.21 -5.86
N TRP A 100 -4.86 -7.46 -4.64
CA TRP A 100 -6.29 -7.52 -4.35
C TRP A 100 -6.59 -6.82 -3.03
N ASP A 101 -7.61 -5.97 -3.01
CA ASP A 101 -8.00 -5.21 -1.80
C ASP A 101 -9.37 -5.64 -1.25
N GLY A 102 -10.02 -6.64 -1.84
CA GLY A 102 -11.36 -7.12 -1.49
C GLY A 102 -12.28 -7.24 -2.71
N GLU A 103 -13.48 -7.78 -2.49
CA GLU A 103 -14.48 -7.93 -3.56
C GLU A 103 -14.80 -6.58 -4.24
N PRO A 104 -14.76 -6.49 -5.58
CA PRO A 104 -15.14 -5.28 -6.30
C PRO A 104 -16.62 -4.94 -6.10
N SER A 105 -16.96 -3.66 -6.22
CA SER A 105 -18.36 -3.23 -6.28
C SER A 105 -19.09 -3.89 -7.45
N THR A 106 -20.41 -4.05 -7.37
CA THR A 106 -21.21 -4.76 -8.39
C THR A 106 -20.99 -4.23 -9.81
N ASP A 107 -20.75 -2.92 -9.95
CA ASP A 107 -20.45 -2.27 -11.24
C ASP A 107 -19.08 -2.69 -11.81
N CYS A 108 -18.16 -3.14 -10.96
CA CYS A 108 -16.79 -3.51 -11.30
C CYS A 108 -16.57 -5.03 -11.40
N GLN A 109 -17.49 -5.86 -10.91
CA GLN A 109 -17.32 -7.33 -10.85
C GLN A 109 -17.16 -8.00 -12.22
N ASN A 110 -17.80 -7.44 -13.25
CA ASN A 110 -17.77 -7.96 -14.63
C ASN A 110 -16.78 -7.21 -15.53
N LEU A 111 -15.92 -6.36 -14.95
CA LEU A 111 -14.92 -5.66 -15.75
C LEU A 111 -13.94 -6.66 -16.34
N GLN A 112 -13.54 -6.36 -17.58
CA GLN A 112 -12.46 -7.09 -18.20
C GLN A 112 -11.20 -6.93 -17.35
N PRO A 113 -10.36 -7.98 -17.28
CA PRO A 113 -9.11 -7.97 -16.55
C PRO A 113 -8.29 -6.72 -16.88
N PHE A 114 -7.73 -6.07 -15.85
CA PHE A 114 -6.90 -4.89 -16.04
C PHE A 114 -5.65 -5.17 -16.88
N TYR A 115 -5.27 -6.44 -17.02
CA TYR A 115 -4.07 -6.86 -17.69
C TYR A 115 -4.22 -8.26 -18.29
N ASN A 116 -3.70 -8.43 -19.50
CA ASN A 116 -3.46 -9.74 -20.10
C ASN A 116 -1.96 -9.82 -20.44
N HIS A 117 -1.32 -10.93 -20.08
CA HIS A 117 0.10 -11.15 -20.37
C HIS A 117 0.43 -11.01 -21.87
N LEU A 118 -0.51 -11.33 -22.75
CA LEU A 118 -0.35 -11.19 -24.21
C LEU A 118 -0.24 -9.74 -24.68
N ASP A 119 -0.64 -8.78 -23.85
CA ASP A 119 -0.54 -7.37 -24.22
C ASP A 119 0.86 -6.78 -23.95
N LEU A 120 1.77 -7.53 -23.34
CA LEU A 120 3.14 -7.07 -23.17
C LEU A 120 3.99 -7.41 -24.39
N GLU A 121 4.79 -6.43 -24.81
CA GLU A 121 5.86 -6.69 -25.77
C GLU A 121 6.83 -7.77 -25.26
N ARG A 122 6.99 -7.86 -23.94
CA ARG A 122 7.80 -8.88 -23.24
C ARG A 122 7.03 -9.39 -22.01
N PRO A 123 6.28 -10.50 -22.13
CA PRO A 123 5.64 -11.11 -20.97
C PRO A 123 6.66 -11.77 -20.03
N PRO A 124 6.46 -11.73 -18.70
CA PRO A 124 7.21 -12.55 -17.76
C PRO A 124 7.04 -14.04 -18.07
N THR A 125 8.07 -14.85 -17.79
CA THR A 125 8.00 -16.30 -17.98
C THR A 125 7.19 -16.96 -16.86
N VAL A 126 6.35 -17.95 -17.22
CA VAL A 126 5.48 -18.66 -16.27
C VAL A 126 6.27 -19.36 -15.16
N GLU A 127 7.47 -19.83 -15.47
CA GLU A 127 8.38 -20.47 -14.51
C GLU A 127 8.86 -19.52 -13.39
N ARG A 128 8.70 -18.22 -13.58
CA ARG A 128 9.10 -17.15 -12.65
C ARG A 128 7.89 -16.43 -12.03
N MET A 129 6.73 -17.09 -12.09
CA MET A 129 5.50 -16.68 -11.43
C MET A 129 5.39 -17.36 -10.06
N THR A 130 5.08 -16.59 -9.03
CA THR A 130 4.69 -17.11 -7.72
C THR A 130 3.33 -16.54 -7.35
N VAL A 131 2.43 -17.39 -6.86
CA VAL A 131 1.05 -16.99 -6.52
C VAL A 131 0.62 -17.66 -5.22
N ASP A 132 -0.35 -17.05 -4.54
CA ASP A 132 -1.07 -17.70 -3.45
C ASP A 132 -2.29 -18.45 -4.02
N PRO A 133 -2.38 -19.79 -3.86
CA PRO A 133 -3.47 -20.57 -4.44
C PRO A 133 -4.86 -20.18 -3.93
N HIS A 134 -4.98 -19.75 -2.68
CA HIS A 134 -6.25 -19.36 -2.08
C HIS A 134 -6.72 -18.01 -2.64
N LEU A 135 -5.81 -17.03 -2.73
CA LEU A 135 -6.12 -15.74 -3.34
C LEU A 135 -6.44 -15.88 -4.84
N VAL A 136 -5.70 -16.72 -5.57
CA VAL A 136 -6.00 -17.05 -6.97
C VAL A 136 -7.43 -17.57 -7.12
N CYS A 137 -7.88 -18.44 -6.22
CA CYS A 137 -9.25 -18.97 -6.24
C CYS A 137 -10.29 -17.88 -5.96
N ILE A 138 -10.01 -16.96 -5.04
CA ILE A 138 -10.92 -15.86 -4.69
C ILE A 138 -11.04 -14.84 -5.82
N THR A 139 -9.91 -14.43 -6.39
CA THR A 139 -9.89 -13.34 -7.37
C THR A 139 -10.13 -13.81 -8.80
N GLY A 140 -10.12 -15.13 -9.04
CA GLY A 140 -10.14 -15.70 -10.39
C GLY A 140 -8.86 -15.43 -11.17
N HIS A 141 -7.75 -15.16 -10.48
CA HIS A 141 -6.51 -14.71 -11.13
C HIS A 141 -5.92 -15.80 -12.03
N THR A 142 -5.59 -15.43 -13.26
CA THR A 142 -4.94 -16.32 -14.22
C THR A 142 -4.12 -15.51 -15.22
N LEU A 143 -3.17 -16.15 -15.88
CA LEU A 143 -2.31 -15.55 -16.90
C LEU A 143 -3.10 -15.03 -18.12
N HIS A 144 -4.18 -15.75 -18.46
CA HIS A 144 -5.03 -15.46 -19.61
C HIS A 144 -6.49 -15.45 -19.18
N PRO A 145 -6.90 -14.39 -18.47
CA PRO A 145 -8.25 -14.32 -17.94
C PRO A 145 -9.25 -14.17 -19.09
N LEU A 146 -10.12 -15.18 -19.21
CA LEU A 146 -11.23 -15.21 -20.16
C LEU A 146 -12.48 -14.53 -19.60
N GLU A 147 -12.56 -14.42 -18.27
CA GLU A 147 -13.67 -13.86 -17.49
C GLU A 147 -13.17 -12.73 -16.58
N SER A 148 -13.88 -12.47 -15.47
CA SER A 148 -13.49 -11.49 -14.46
C SER A 148 -12.25 -11.93 -13.69
N ASP A 149 -11.24 -11.07 -13.63
CA ASP A 149 -10.12 -11.16 -12.70
C ASP A 149 -10.20 -9.95 -11.77
N TRP A 150 -10.37 -10.19 -10.47
CA TRP A 150 -10.48 -9.12 -9.47
C TRP A 150 -9.14 -8.58 -9.01
N SER A 151 -8.04 -9.23 -9.39
CA SER A 151 -6.70 -8.74 -9.12
C SER A 151 -6.31 -7.62 -10.09
N VAL A 152 -5.50 -6.69 -9.60
CA VAL A 152 -4.99 -5.55 -10.37
C VAL A 152 -3.49 -5.68 -10.52
N CYS A 153 -3.03 -5.61 -11.77
CA CYS A 153 -1.60 -5.66 -12.08
C CYS A 153 -0.94 -4.29 -11.88
N VAL A 154 0.17 -4.31 -11.15
CA VAL A 154 0.96 -3.18 -10.71
C VAL A 154 2.38 -3.41 -11.19
N PHE A 155 2.85 -2.56 -12.11
CA PHE A 155 4.20 -2.64 -12.66
C PHE A 155 5.18 -1.87 -11.79
N VAL A 156 6.19 -2.55 -11.27
CA VAL A 156 7.18 -1.98 -10.37
C VAL A 156 8.52 -1.95 -11.10
N PHE A 157 9.13 -0.77 -11.15
CA PHE A 157 10.35 -0.52 -11.93
C PHE A 157 11.54 -0.19 -11.03
N ASP A 158 12.74 -0.39 -11.56
CA ASP A 158 14.01 0.14 -11.02
C ASP A 158 14.24 -0.19 -9.52
N GLU A 159 14.56 0.81 -8.68
CA GLU A 159 14.86 0.63 -7.26
C GLU A 159 13.67 0.10 -6.46
N HIS A 160 12.45 0.37 -6.91
CA HIS A 160 11.24 -0.11 -6.27
C HIS A 160 11.06 -1.61 -6.49
N ALA A 161 11.46 -2.12 -7.65
CA ALA A 161 11.44 -3.55 -7.93
C ALA A 161 12.42 -4.29 -7.02
N VAL A 162 13.61 -3.71 -6.78
CA VAL A 162 14.59 -4.25 -5.82
C VAL A 162 14.01 -4.31 -4.42
N ALA A 163 13.30 -3.26 -3.98
CA ALA A 163 12.64 -3.26 -2.68
C ALA A 163 11.56 -4.36 -2.58
N ALA A 164 10.75 -4.52 -3.64
CA ALA A 164 9.65 -5.47 -3.70
C ALA A 164 10.07 -6.94 -3.86
N ARG A 165 11.35 -7.24 -4.17
CA ARG A 165 11.84 -8.63 -4.38
C ARG A 165 11.65 -9.58 -3.20
N ASN A 166 11.58 -9.05 -1.98
CA ASN A 166 11.42 -9.88 -0.78
C ASN A 166 9.95 -10.18 -0.46
N LEU A 167 8.99 -9.58 -1.19
CA LEU A 167 7.58 -9.85 -1.03
C LEU A 167 7.25 -11.30 -1.41
N LYS A 168 6.21 -11.81 -0.78
CA LYS A 168 5.62 -13.11 -1.07
C LYS A 168 4.12 -12.96 -1.33
N PRO A 169 3.54 -13.84 -2.16
CA PRO A 169 2.09 -13.95 -2.21
C PRO A 169 1.50 -14.20 -0.80
N GLY A 170 0.38 -13.53 -0.49
CA GLY A 170 -0.24 -13.46 0.82
C GLY A 170 0.24 -12.28 1.70
N ASP A 171 1.30 -11.57 1.32
CA ASP A 171 1.75 -10.40 2.07
C ASP A 171 0.76 -9.23 1.93
N MET A 172 0.51 -8.55 3.05
CA MET A 172 -0.25 -7.30 3.06
C MET A 172 0.69 -6.12 2.85
N ILE A 173 0.43 -5.33 1.81
CA ILE A 173 1.25 -4.17 1.44
C ILE A 173 0.42 -2.89 1.39
N ARG A 174 1.10 -1.75 1.57
CA ARG A 174 0.55 -0.42 1.29
C ARG A 174 1.30 0.22 0.13
N LEU A 175 0.57 0.57 -0.92
CA LEU A 175 1.07 1.38 -2.02
C LEU A 175 0.90 2.86 -1.67
N TYR A 176 1.98 3.62 -1.86
CA TYR A 176 1.96 5.07 -1.69
C TYR A 176 2.15 5.75 -3.04
N ASN A 177 1.31 6.75 -3.32
CA ASN A 177 1.38 7.60 -4.50
C ASN A 177 1.53 6.80 -5.81
N ALA A 178 0.78 5.70 -5.92
CA ALA A 178 0.75 4.86 -7.11
C ALA A 178 0.04 5.58 -8.25
N HIS A 179 0.57 5.49 -9.47
CA HIS A 179 0.03 6.22 -10.63
C HIS A 179 -0.81 5.30 -11.53
N CYS A 180 -2.07 5.66 -11.71
CA CYS A 180 -3.00 4.96 -12.61
C CYS A 180 -2.96 5.59 -14.00
N VAL A 181 -2.73 4.80 -15.04
CA VAL A 181 -2.60 5.21 -16.45
C VAL A 181 -3.52 4.38 -17.33
N LEU A 182 -4.18 4.97 -18.32
CA LEU A 182 -4.95 4.18 -19.29
C LEU A 182 -4.00 3.40 -20.21
N LYS A 183 -4.34 2.14 -20.53
CA LYS A 183 -3.78 1.53 -21.74
C LYS A 183 -4.33 2.27 -22.93
N TYR A 184 -3.46 2.55 -23.88
CA TYR A 184 -3.87 2.80 -25.25
C TYR A 184 -3.66 1.53 -26.07
N ASN A 185 -4.72 0.98 -26.65
CA ASN A 185 -4.62 -0.15 -27.58
C ASN A 185 -4.79 0.36 -29.02
N VAL A 186 -3.70 0.38 -29.79
CA VAL A 186 -3.65 0.99 -31.14
C VAL A 186 -4.43 0.16 -32.18
N SER A 187 -4.67 -1.13 -31.94
CA SER A 187 -5.30 -2.04 -32.91
C SER A 187 -6.82 -2.18 -32.78
N LYS A 188 -7.45 -1.53 -31.78
CA LYS A 188 -8.91 -1.41 -31.68
C LYS A 188 -9.28 0.06 -31.56
N LEU A 189 -9.92 0.60 -32.60
CA LEU A 189 -10.49 1.97 -32.66
C LEU A 189 -11.73 2.14 -31.75
N PHE A 190 -11.74 1.42 -30.62
CA PHE A 190 -12.71 1.45 -29.56
C PHE A 190 -11.93 1.70 -28.28
N LEU A 191 -12.34 2.71 -27.52
CA LEU A 191 -11.86 2.97 -26.16
C LEU A 191 -12.31 1.79 -25.28
N TYR A 192 -11.56 0.70 -25.31
CA TYR A 192 -11.64 -0.32 -24.30
C TYR A 192 -11.03 0.25 -23.03
N PHE A 193 -11.76 0.19 -21.93
CA PHE A 193 -11.27 0.59 -20.62
C PHE A 193 -10.71 -0.62 -19.87
N PRO A 194 -9.41 -0.92 -19.99
CA PRO A 194 -8.68 -1.51 -18.89
C PRO A 194 -7.79 -0.40 -18.33
N LYS A 195 -8.05 0.00 -17.08
CA LYS A 195 -7.20 0.94 -16.33
C LYS A 195 -5.89 0.21 -16.01
N PHE A 196 -4.74 0.74 -16.40
CA PHE A 196 -3.45 0.20 -15.98
C PHE A 196 -2.97 1.01 -14.79
N VAL A 197 -2.10 0.43 -13.96
CA VAL A 197 -1.35 1.22 -12.98
C VAL A 197 0.12 1.13 -13.41
N LYS A 198 0.57 2.18 -14.10
CA LYS A 198 1.97 2.32 -14.49
C LYS A 198 2.65 3.25 -13.51
N PHE A 199 3.56 2.70 -12.71
CA PHE A 199 4.41 3.50 -11.84
C PHE A 199 5.40 4.27 -12.70
N ILE A 200 5.36 5.60 -12.57
CA ILE A 200 6.49 6.46 -12.90
C ILE A 200 6.70 7.24 -11.61
N SER A 201 7.69 6.81 -10.80
CA SER A 201 8.16 7.61 -9.68
C SER A 201 8.93 8.78 -10.29
N LEU A 202 8.26 9.92 -10.48
CA LEU A 202 8.94 11.17 -10.79
C LEU A 202 9.47 11.72 -9.48
N ASP A 203 10.80 11.69 -9.34
CA ASP A 203 11.66 12.42 -8.42
C ASP A 203 11.01 12.95 -7.13
N GLY A 204 11.32 12.28 -6.02
CA GLY A 204 11.21 12.88 -4.68
C GLY A 204 10.54 12.01 -3.63
N GLY A 205 11.25 10.99 -3.16
CA GLY A 205 11.08 10.46 -1.80
C GLY A 205 9.72 9.80 -1.49
N GLY A 206 9.43 8.67 -2.13
CA GLY A 206 8.32 7.79 -1.75
C GLY A 206 8.82 6.36 -1.50
N ALA A 207 9.07 6.01 -0.24
CA ALA A 207 9.46 4.66 0.16
C ALA A 207 8.25 3.70 0.09
N ILE A 208 8.45 2.51 -0.48
CA ILE A 208 7.58 1.37 -0.24
C ILE A 208 7.92 0.87 1.17
N LEU A 209 6.95 0.97 2.08
CA LEU A 209 7.05 0.33 3.40
C LEU A 209 6.51 -1.09 3.25
N ILE A 210 7.41 -2.07 3.26
CA ILE A 210 7.09 -3.50 3.30
C ILE A 210 7.05 -3.91 4.78
N PHE A 211 5.94 -4.49 5.23
CA PHE A 211 5.79 -5.05 6.57
C PHE A 211 6.31 -6.49 6.62
#